data_AF-A0A6V7L2J4-F1
#
_entry.id   AF-A0A6V7L2J4-F1
#
_cell.length_a   1.000
_cell.length_b   1.000
_cell.length_c   1.000
_cell.angle_alpha   90.00
_cell.angle_beta   90.00
_cell.angle_gamma   90.00
#
_symmetry.space_group_name_H-M   'P 1'
#
loop_
_entity.id
_entity.type
_entity.pdbx_description
1 polymer ?
#
loop_
_entity_poly.entity_id
_entity_poly.type
_entity_poly.pdbx_seq_one_letter_code
_entity_poly.pdbx_strand_id
1 'polypeptide(L)' 'VYRLERPPVQIYVDVNDIGDLHRIEKDDATGLILGGNVTLAVAKNTFMKFSEDLVFQHLRHMANHVDLIASVPVRN' A
#
# COMPACT_ATOMS: atom_id res chain seq x y z
N VAL A 1 -8.61 5.50 23.62
CA VAL A 1 -9.92 4.95 24.07
C VAL A 1 -10.86 4.96 22.87
N TYR A 2 -11.07 3.82 22.20
CA TYR A 2 -12.00 3.75 21.06
C TYR A 2 -13.39 3.41 21.57
N ARG A 3 -14.36 4.28 21.29
CA ARG A 3 -15.76 4.10 21.64
C ARG A 3 -16.44 3.32 20.52
N LEU A 4 -16.80 2.06 20.77
CA LEU A 4 -17.63 1.26 19.87
C LEU A 4 -19.09 1.55 20.21
N GLU A 5 -19.67 2.60 19.63
CA GLU A 5 -21.13 2.85 19.70
C GLU A 5 -21.92 2.09 18.62
N ARG A 6 -21.25 1.26 17.82
CA ARG A 6 -21.89 0.45 16.78
C ARG A 6 -22.11 -0.98 17.28
N PRO A 7 -23.24 -1.62 16.95
CA PRO A 7 -23.40 -3.04 17.21
C PRO A 7 -22.23 -3.79 16.58
N PRO A 8 -21.70 -4.84 17.24
CA PRO A 8 -20.57 -5.60 16.73
C PRO A 8 -20.90 -6.09 15.32
N VAL A 9 -19.97 -5.86 14.39
CA VAL A 9 -20.06 -6.42 13.05
C VAL A 9 -20.14 -7.93 13.21
N GLN A 10 -21.16 -8.55 12.61
CA GLN A 10 -21.43 -9.98 12.84
C GLN A 10 -20.48 -10.89 12.05
N ILE A 11 -19.84 -10.38 11.00
CA ILE A 11 -18.98 -11.15 10.09
C ILE A 11 -17.73 -10.34 9.76
N TYR A 12 -16.56 -10.97 9.93
CA TYR A 12 -15.27 -10.46 9.49
C TYR A 12 -14.75 -11.37 8.38
N VAL A 13 -14.23 -10.78 7.31
CA VAL A 13 -13.56 -11.50 6.23
C VAL A 13 -12.11 -11.07 6.22
N ASP A 14 -11.22 -12.02 6.48
CA ASP A 14 -9.78 -11.82 6.31
C ASP A 14 -9.39 -12.21 4.89
N VAL A 15 -8.67 -11.31 4.21
CA VAL A 15 -8.20 -11.47 2.83
C VAL A 15 -6.67 -11.51 2.75
N ASN A 16 -5.98 -11.64 3.89
CA ASN A 16 -4.52 -11.63 3.96
C ASN A 16 -3.86 -12.72 3.13
N ASP A 17 -4.48 -13.88 3.00
CA ASP A 17 -3.93 -15.02 2.26
C ASP A 17 -4.30 -15.00 0.75
N ILE A 18 -5.01 -13.97 0.26
CA ILE A 18 -5.33 -13.86 -1.16
C ILE A 18 -4.11 -13.27 -1.90
N GLY A 19 -3.31 -14.15 -2.51
CA GLY A 19 -2.07 -13.78 -3.19
C GLY A 19 -2.21 -12.68 -4.24
N ASP A 20 -3.32 -12.67 -5.00
CA ASP A 20 -3.57 -11.64 -6.02
C ASP A 20 -3.68 -10.23 -5.44
N LEU A 21 -4.12 -10.08 -4.18
CA LEU A 21 -4.20 -8.78 -3.51
C LEU A 21 -2.84 -8.24 -3.06
N HIS A 22 -1.78 -9.04 -3.16
CA HIS A 22 -0.40 -8.63 -2.89
C HIS A 22 0.40 -8.35 -4.17
N ARG A 23 -0.23 -8.51 -5.35
CA ARG A 23 0.45 -8.39 -6.64
C ARG A 23 0.86 -6.95 -6.94
N ILE A 24 2.02 -6.80 -7.56
CA ILE A 24 2.55 -5.51 -8.01
C ILE A 24 2.91 -5.66 -9.48
N GLU A 25 2.34 -4.80 -10.32
CA GLU A 25 2.54 -4.84 -11.77
C GLU A 25 2.94 -3.46 -12.25
N LYS A 26 4.03 -3.40 -13.02
CA LYS A 26 4.47 -2.18 -13.70
C LYS A 26 4.32 -2.39 -15.19
N ASP A 27 3.67 -1.44 -15.83
CA ASP A 27 3.55 -1.34 -17.27
C ASP A 27 3.76 0.12 -17.68
N ASP A 28 4.69 0.35 -18.59
CA ASP A 28 5.11 1.72 -18.92
C ASP A 28 4.02 2.51 -19.69
N ALA A 29 3.00 1.83 -20.24
CA ALA A 29 1.90 2.47 -20.94
C ALA A 29 0.69 2.75 -20.02
N THR A 30 0.47 1.92 -19.00
CA THR A 30 -0.74 1.93 -18.15
C THR A 30 -0.47 2.32 -16.70
N GLY A 31 0.78 2.24 -16.23
CA GLY A 31 1.21 2.72 -14.93
C GLY A 31 1.70 1.63 -13.97
N LEU A 32 1.68 1.97 -12.68
CA LEU A 32 2.02 1.06 -11.58
C LEU A 32 0.73 0.64 -10.87
N ILE A 33 0.44 -0.66 -10.89
CA ILE A 33 -0.72 -1.27 -10.23
C ILE A 33 -0.25 -1.94 -8.94
N LEU A 34 -0.91 -1.61 -7.83
CA LEU A 34 -0.70 -2.24 -6.51
C LEU A 34 -1.96 -2.99 -6.10
N GLY A 35 -1.80 -4.23 -5.66
CA GLY A 35 -2.88 -5.01 -5.07
C GLY A 35 -3.41 -4.37 -3.79
N GLY A 36 -4.70 -4.56 -3.53
CA GLY A 36 -5.42 -3.88 -2.44
C GLY A 36 -4.96 -4.24 -1.03
N ASN A 37 -4.13 -5.27 -0.86
CA ASN A 37 -3.60 -5.71 0.43
C ASN A 37 -2.07 -5.57 0.55
N VAL A 38 -1.45 -4.79 -0.33
CA VAL A 38 -0.03 -4.44 -0.21
C VAL A 38 0.18 -3.54 1.02
N THR A 39 1.16 -3.88 1.85
CA THR A 39 1.49 -3.07 3.03
C THR A 39 2.08 -1.72 2.64
N LEU A 40 1.96 -0.70 3.50
CA LEU A 40 2.51 0.63 3.24
C LEU A 40 4.03 0.58 3.08
N ALA A 41 4.71 -0.30 3.82
CA ALA A 41 6.15 -0.51 3.67
C ALA A 41 6.51 -1.04 2.28
N VAL A 42 5.76 -2.02 1.77
CA VAL A 42 5.97 -2.58 0.43
C VAL A 42 5.62 -1.53 -0.65
N ALA A 43 4.54 -0.77 -0.48
CA ALA A 43 4.18 0.32 -1.39
C ALA A 43 5.28 1.38 -1.46
N LYS A 44 5.79 1.86 -0.31
CA LYS A 44 6.91 2.82 -0.24
C LYS A 44 8.13 2.30 -0.99
N ASN A 45 8.55 1.06 -0.72
CA ASN A 45 9.74 0.48 -1.35
C ASN A 45 9.56 0.36 -2.87
N THR A 46 8.36 -0.02 -3.31
CA THR A 46 8.01 -0.10 -4.73
C THR A 46 8.05 1.28 -5.41
N PHE A 47 7.51 2.30 -4.74
CA PHE A 47 7.59 3.68 -5.23
C PHE A 47 9.02 4.17 -5.35
N MET A 48 9.85 3.92 -4.34
CA MET A 48 11.28 4.28 -4.38
C MET A 48 12.00 3.56 -5.54
N LYS A 49 11.72 2.27 -5.74
CA LYS A 49 12.31 1.44 -6.80
C LYS A 49 11.98 1.97 -8.19
N PHE A 50 10.71 2.24 -8.47
CA PHE A 50 10.28 2.65 -9.82
C PHE A 50 10.41 4.16 -10.06
N SER A 51 10.67 4.96 -9.03
CA SER A 51 10.91 6.41 -9.21
C SER A 51 12.17 6.77 -10.02
N GLU A 52 13.04 5.80 -10.28
CA GLU A 52 14.23 5.99 -11.12
C GLU A 52 13.86 6.03 -12.61
N ASP A 53 12.72 5.46 -13.00
CA ASP A 53 12.24 5.50 -14.38
C ASP A 53 11.68 6.89 -14.71
N LEU A 54 12.02 7.41 -15.90
CA LEU A 54 11.64 8.75 -16.35
C LEU A 54 10.13 9.04 -16.25
N VAL A 55 9.30 8.03 -16.54
CA VAL A 55 7.84 8.15 -16.51
C VAL A 55 7.28 8.13 -15.07
N PHE A 56 8.06 7.62 -14.11
CA PHE A 56 7.60 7.33 -12.75
C PHE A 56 8.30 8.16 -11.66
N GLN A 57 9.04 9.21 -12.01
CA GLN A 57 9.75 10.07 -11.04
C GLN A 57 8.85 10.61 -9.92
N HIS A 58 7.56 10.84 -10.21
CA HIS A 58 6.56 11.27 -9.24
C HIS A 58 6.39 10.31 -8.06
N LEU A 59 6.72 9.02 -8.23
CA LEU A 59 6.66 8.02 -7.16
C LEU A 59 7.62 8.34 -6.00
N ARG A 60 8.71 9.09 -6.23
CA ARG A 60 9.58 9.55 -5.13
C ARG A 60 8.81 10.40 -4.12
N HIS A 61 7.94 11.29 -4.61
CA HIS A 61 7.09 12.12 -3.75
C HIS A 61 6.07 11.27 -2.99
N MET A 62 5.47 10.27 -3.65
CA MET A 62 4.56 9.33 -2.99
C MET A 62 5.25 8.55 -1.87
N ALA A 63 6.47 8.05 -2.10
CA ALA A 63 7.25 7.34 -1.09
C ALA A 63 7.54 8.23 0.13
N ASN A 64 7.88 9.50 -0.08
CA ASN A 64 8.11 10.45 1.00
C ASN A 64 6.84 10.69 1.83
N HIS A 65 5.66 10.75 1.20
CA HIS A 65 4.40 10.85 1.94
C HIS A 65 4.12 9.62 2.78
N VAL A 66 4.35 8.41 2.24
CA VAL A 66 4.16 7.17 3.00
C VAL A 66 5.11 7.09 4.20
N ASP A 67 6.32 7.64 4.09
CA ASP A 67 7.29 7.65 5.19
C ASP A 67 6.83 8.47 6.42
N LEU A 68 5.99 9.47 6.18
CA LEU A 68 5.40 10.30 7.24
C LEU A 68 4.22 9.62 7.95
N ILE A 69 3.71 8.50 7.42
CA ILE A 69 2.56 7.79 8.00
C ILE A 69 3.02 6.95 9.18
N ALA A 70 2.72 7.41 10.39
CA ALA A 70 2.85 6.67 11.64
C ALA A 70 4.25 6.03 11.85
N SER A 71 4.31 4.94 12.61
CA SER A 71 5.55 4.20 12.92
C SER A 71 5.70 2.96 12.02
N VAL A 72 6.90 2.38 12.01
CA VAL A 72 7.19 1.15 11.23
C VAL A 72 6.20 0.01 11.53
N PRO A 73 5.83 -0.31 12.79
CA PRO A 73 4.86 -1.37 13.08
C PRO A 73 3.45 -1.14 12.52
N VAL A 74 3.09 0.12 12.21
CA VAL A 74 1.78 0.44 11.60
C VAL A 74 1.83 0.31 10.08
N ARG A 75 3.02 0.46 9.48
CA ARG A 75 3.20 0.40 8.02
C ARG A 75 3.49 -1.00 7.49
N ASN A 76 3.98 -1.89 8.34
CA ASN A 76 4.23 -3.29 8.04
C ASN A 76 2.97 -4.11 8.23
#